data_AF-A0A1A8CB98-F1
#
_entry.id   AF-A0A1A8CB98-F1
#
_cell.length_a   1.000
_cell.length_b   1.000
_cell.length_c   1.000
_cell.angle_alpha   90.00
_cell.angle_beta   90.00
_cell.angle_gamma   90.00
#
_symmetry.space_group_name_H-M   'P 1'
#
loop_
_entity.id
_entity.type
_entity.pdbx_description
1 polymer ?
#
loop_
_entity_poly.entity_id
_entity_poly.type
_entity_poly.pdbx_seq_one_letter_code
_entity_poly.pdbx_strand_id
1 'polypeptide(L)'
;MRSELRGTLMMKLLSLLLVPLVTSCSDLSLPLDCTDIYNQDTSRPSGVYTIYPIGATSAVQVYCDMTSLEGQWTVFQRRMDGSVSFYRPWDQYKVGFGNAAGEYWLGLESLFHLSQRKKYELLIDMEDFEGSKAYARYSSFSIGPESDGYRLQLTGFINGGAGDSIIHISGQKFSTFDKDNDTWEKNCAQSFIGAFWYSNCHSANPNGLYRWGSDGSLYAVGVEWTSWKGRDYSLKAISMKIRPATQTQ
;
A
#
# COMPACT_ATOMS: atom_id res chain seq x y z
N MET A 1 -67.41 33.73 -56.45
CA MET A 1 -66.70 32.75 -55.59
C MET A 1 -65.33 32.48 -56.20
N ARG A 2 -64.29 33.21 -55.78
CA ARG A 2 -62.87 32.88 -55.97
C ARG A 2 -62.08 33.82 -55.06
N SER A 3 -61.63 33.28 -53.93
CA SER A 3 -60.75 33.93 -52.97
C SER A 3 -59.30 33.64 -53.37
N GLU A 4 -58.48 34.68 -53.50
CA GLU A 4 -57.02 34.56 -53.60
C GLU A 4 -56.44 34.33 -52.18
N LEU A 5 -55.65 33.26 -52.01
CA LEU A 5 -54.83 33.05 -50.82
C LEU A 5 -53.39 33.50 -51.13
N ARG A 6 -52.95 34.59 -50.49
CA ARG A 6 -51.55 35.02 -50.41
C ARG A 6 -50.77 34.04 -49.54
N GLY A 7 -49.79 33.34 -50.11
CA GLY A 7 -48.80 32.57 -49.36
C GLY A 7 -47.68 33.48 -48.85
N THR A 8 -47.58 33.64 -47.53
CA THR A 8 -46.43 34.26 -46.86
C THR A 8 -45.31 33.24 -46.68
N LEU A 9 -44.16 33.50 -47.29
CA LEU A 9 -42.91 32.74 -47.14
C LEU A 9 -42.25 33.11 -45.81
N MET A 10 -42.36 32.25 -44.78
CA MET A 10 -41.62 32.42 -43.53
C MET A 10 -40.16 31.99 -43.72
N MET A 11 -39.25 32.96 -43.73
CA MET A 11 -37.80 32.74 -43.71
C MET A 11 -37.39 32.27 -42.32
N LYS A 12 -37.12 30.98 -42.14
CA LYS A 12 -36.57 30.44 -40.88
C LYS A 12 -35.12 30.90 -40.74
N LEU A 13 -34.86 31.90 -39.90
CA LEU A 13 -33.50 32.20 -39.45
C LEU A 13 -33.01 31.03 -38.58
N LEU A 14 -32.02 30.29 -39.09
CA LEU A 14 -31.25 29.34 -38.31
C LEU A 14 -30.29 30.14 -37.42
N SER A 15 -30.63 30.32 -36.14
CA SER A 15 -29.71 30.87 -35.16
C SER A 15 -28.63 29.82 -34.85
N LEU A 16 -27.47 29.95 -35.47
CA LEU A 16 -26.25 29.25 -35.06
C LEU A 16 -25.82 29.81 -33.69
N LEU A 17 -26.29 29.18 -32.62
CA LEU A 17 -25.75 29.37 -31.28
C LEU A 17 -24.32 28.83 -31.28
N LEU A 18 -23.34 29.73 -31.38
CA LEU A 18 -21.95 29.44 -31.10
C LEU A 18 -21.85 29.16 -29.59
N VAL A 19 -22.03 27.90 -29.19
CA VAL A 19 -21.80 27.50 -27.81
C VAL A 19 -20.29 27.66 -27.58
N PRO A 20 -19.83 28.54 -26.67
CA PRO A 20 -18.43 28.57 -26.32
C PRO A 20 -18.13 27.20 -25.72
N LEU A 21 -17.25 26.43 -26.35
CA LEU A 21 -16.71 25.24 -25.75
C LEU A 21 -15.85 25.71 -24.58
N VAL A 22 -16.48 25.90 -23.41
CA VAL A 22 -15.77 26.13 -22.15
C VAL A 22 -14.99 24.84 -21.91
N THR A 23 -13.76 24.82 -22.41
CA THR A 23 -12.78 23.80 -22.06
C THR A 23 -12.44 24.09 -20.61
N SER A 24 -13.25 23.52 -19.71
CA SER A 24 -12.94 23.44 -18.30
C SER A 24 -11.59 22.74 -18.22
N CYS A 25 -10.54 23.53 -18.03
CA CYS A 25 -9.22 23.01 -17.71
C CYS A 25 -9.36 22.48 -16.29
N SER A 26 -9.81 21.23 -16.15
CA SER A 26 -9.83 20.55 -14.87
C SER A 26 -8.39 20.56 -14.37
N ASP A 27 -8.14 21.14 -13.20
CA ASP A 27 -6.84 21.01 -12.55
C ASP A 27 -6.48 19.52 -12.53
N LEU A 28 -5.29 19.20 -13.04
CA LEU A 28 -4.79 17.83 -13.07
C LEU A 28 -4.56 17.38 -11.62
N SER A 29 -5.60 16.81 -11.02
CA SER A 29 -5.55 16.18 -9.70
C SER A 29 -4.74 14.90 -9.79
N LEU A 30 -3.45 15.02 -9.43
CA LEU A 30 -2.55 13.89 -9.35
C LEU A 30 -2.92 13.04 -8.12
N PRO A 31 -3.27 11.76 -8.29
CA PRO A 31 -3.73 10.94 -7.18
C PRO A 31 -2.61 10.72 -6.16
N LEU A 32 -2.90 10.97 -4.89
CA LEU A 32 -1.97 10.69 -3.79
C LEU A 32 -1.89 9.19 -3.50
N ASP A 33 -3.03 8.52 -3.55
CA ASP A 33 -3.21 7.13 -3.16
C ASP A 33 -4.31 6.46 -4.00
N CYS A 34 -4.54 5.16 -3.77
CA CYS A 34 -5.57 4.39 -4.46
C CYS A 34 -7.01 4.85 -4.16
N THR A 35 -7.25 5.55 -3.05
CA THR A 35 -8.56 6.14 -2.75
C THR A 35 -8.85 7.30 -3.69
N ASP A 36 -7.87 8.15 -3.99
CA ASP A 36 -8.05 9.22 -4.97
C ASP A 36 -8.33 8.63 -6.37
N ILE A 37 -7.63 7.55 -6.75
CA ILE A 37 -7.88 6.84 -8.02
C ILE A 37 -9.31 6.29 -8.08
N TYR A 38 -9.80 5.70 -6.99
CA TYR A 38 -11.16 5.17 -6.89
C TYR A 38 -12.21 6.29 -6.93
N ASN A 39 -11.97 7.42 -6.26
CA ASN A 39 -12.90 8.55 -6.24
C ASN A 39 -13.00 9.26 -7.59
N GLN A 40 -11.97 9.19 -8.43
CA GLN A 40 -12.02 9.69 -9.80
C GLN A 40 -12.93 8.82 -10.69
N ASP A 41 -12.94 7.51 -10.48
CA ASP A 41 -13.78 6.56 -11.22
C ASP A 41 -13.93 5.26 -10.42
N THR A 42 -15.12 5.07 -9.85
CA THR A 42 -15.45 3.94 -8.97
C THR A 42 -15.57 2.61 -9.72
N SER A 43 -15.55 2.62 -11.06
CA SER A 43 -15.58 1.41 -11.88
C SER A 43 -14.18 0.80 -12.13
N ARG A 44 -13.11 1.50 -11.72
CA ARG A 44 -11.73 1.06 -11.92
C ARG A 44 -11.44 -0.26 -11.20
N PRO A 45 -10.92 -1.28 -11.90
CA PRO A 45 -10.64 -2.58 -11.29
C PRO A 45 -9.36 -2.54 -10.43
N SER A 46 -9.14 -3.59 -9.63
CA SER A 46 -7.83 -3.80 -9.00
C SER A 46 -6.72 -3.92 -10.06
N GLY A 47 -5.56 -3.34 -9.80
CA GLY A 47 -4.48 -3.31 -10.79
C GLY A 47 -3.35 -2.35 -10.42
N VAL A 48 -2.38 -2.20 -11.32
CA VAL A 48 -1.27 -1.27 -11.14
C VAL A 48 -1.67 0.11 -11.63
N TYR A 49 -1.48 1.12 -10.79
CA TYR A 49 -1.75 2.52 -11.07
C TYR A 49 -0.57 3.38 -10.67
N THR A 50 -0.55 4.63 -11.16
CA THR A 50 0.47 5.63 -10.83
C THR A 50 -0.08 6.61 -9.80
N ILE A 51 0.68 6.87 -8.74
CA ILE A 51 0.38 7.85 -7.69
C ILE A 51 1.56 8.80 -7.48
N TYR A 52 1.33 9.92 -6.77
CA TYR A 52 2.28 11.02 -6.62
C TYR A 52 2.47 11.41 -5.13
N PRO A 53 3.00 10.51 -4.28
CA PRO A 53 3.08 10.72 -2.84
C PRO A 53 4.00 11.87 -2.43
N ILE A 54 5.10 12.07 -3.16
CA ILE A 54 6.10 13.09 -2.84
C ILE A 54 5.77 14.41 -3.56
N GLY A 55 5.26 14.34 -4.79
CA GLY A 55 4.92 15.51 -5.60
C GLY A 55 4.80 15.18 -7.08
N ALA A 56 4.46 16.18 -7.89
CA ALA A 56 4.14 16.00 -9.31
C ALA A 56 5.26 15.40 -10.17
N THR A 57 6.52 15.52 -9.74
CA THR A 57 7.70 15.02 -10.46
C THR A 57 8.19 13.65 -9.98
N SER A 58 7.54 13.07 -8.96
CA SER A 58 7.99 11.85 -8.27
C SER A 58 6.89 10.80 -8.27
N ALA A 59 6.53 10.38 -9.49
CA ALA A 59 5.53 9.34 -9.72
C ALA A 59 6.05 7.97 -9.28
N VAL A 60 5.19 7.16 -8.66
CA VAL A 60 5.46 5.76 -8.32
C VAL A 60 4.30 4.87 -8.70
N GLN A 61 4.58 3.61 -9.02
CA GLN A 61 3.57 2.61 -9.33
C GLN A 61 3.20 1.82 -8.07
N VAL A 62 1.89 1.65 -7.85
CA VAL A 62 1.32 0.87 -6.75
C VAL A 62 0.28 -0.09 -7.28
N TYR A 63 0.11 -1.21 -6.60
CA TYR A 63 -1.07 -2.05 -6.78
C TYR A 63 -2.23 -1.48 -5.95
N CYS A 64 -3.30 -1.09 -6.62
CA CYS A 64 -4.55 -0.74 -5.98
C CYS A 64 -5.44 -1.98 -5.87
N ASP A 65 -5.75 -2.37 -4.65
CA ASP A 65 -6.76 -3.38 -4.36
C ASP A 65 -8.10 -2.68 -4.12
N MET A 66 -8.93 -2.68 -5.16
CA MET A 66 -10.24 -2.04 -5.20
C MET A 66 -11.36 -2.93 -4.65
N THR A 67 -11.03 -4.14 -4.17
CA THR A 67 -12.02 -5.19 -3.89
C THR A 67 -12.02 -5.70 -2.45
N SER A 68 -10.86 -5.89 -1.83
CA SER A 68 -10.79 -6.52 -0.50
C SER A 68 -11.30 -5.58 0.59
N LEU A 69 -12.21 -6.05 1.46
CA LEU A 69 -12.71 -5.29 2.62
C LEU A 69 -13.05 -3.83 2.28
N GLU A 70 -13.96 -3.61 1.32
CA GLU A 70 -14.40 -2.30 0.79
C GLU A 70 -13.38 -1.60 -0.14
N GLY A 71 -12.24 -2.24 -0.42
CA GLY A 71 -11.28 -1.81 -1.43
C GLY A 71 -10.52 -0.54 -1.09
N GLN A 72 -10.09 0.17 -2.14
CA GLN A 72 -9.38 1.45 -2.09
C GLN A 72 -8.00 1.38 -1.42
N TRP A 73 -7.42 0.18 -1.37
CA TRP A 73 -6.17 -0.07 -0.69
C TRP A 73 -4.98 0.21 -1.57
N THR A 74 -4.05 1.01 -1.06
CA THR A 74 -2.72 1.20 -1.62
C THR A 74 -1.80 0.14 -1.03
N VAL A 75 -1.48 -0.90 -1.80
CA VAL A 75 -0.50 -1.90 -1.38
C VAL A 75 0.88 -1.24 -1.35
N PHE A 76 1.67 -1.53 -0.32
CA PHE A 76 3.04 -1.03 -0.24
C PHE A 76 4.08 -2.13 -0.03
N GLN A 77 3.63 -3.33 0.34
CA GLN A 77 4.45 -4.52 0.40
C GLN A 77 3.62 -5.70 -0.10
N ARG A 78 4.24 -6.56 -0.91
CA ARG A 78 3.60 -7.80 -1.37
C ARG A 78 4.62 -8.91 -1.56
N ARG A 79 4.33 -10.07 -0.98
CA ARG A 79 5.01 -11.37 -1.18
C ARG A 79 4.01 -12.39 -1.68
N MET A 80 4.39 -13.23 -2.63
CA MET A 80 3.51 -14.23 -3.24
C MET A 80 4.23 -15.42 -3.88
N ASP A 81 5.50 -15.30 -4.25
CA ASP A 81 6.19 -16.33 -5.05
C ASP A 81 7.71 -16.40 -4.85
N GLY A 82 8.31 -15.47 -4.08
CA GLY A 82 9.75 -15.42 -3.86
C GLY A 82 10.58 -14.95 -5.06
N SER A 83 9.94 -14.38 -6.09
CA SER A 83 10.62 -13.87 -7.29
C SER A 83 11.54 -12.67 -7.02
N VAL A 84 11.30 -11.94 -5.92
CA VAL A 84 12.09 -10.77 -5.55
C VAL A 84 12.82 -11.03 -4.22
N SER A 85 14.14 -10.79 -4.21
CA SER A 85 14.90 -10.76 -2.96
C SER A 85 14.54 -9.52 -2.14
N PHE A 86 14.16 -9.72 -0.87
CA PHE A 86 13.92 -8.66 0.11
C PHE A 86 15.13 -8.43 1.03
N TYR A 87 16.20 -9.23 0.92
CA TYR A 87 17.43 -8.96 1.64
C TYR A 87 18.22 -7.85 0.94
N ARG A 88 17.83 -6.59 1.21
CA ARG A 88 18.27 -5.38 0.50
C ARG A 88 18.86 -4.32 1.45
N PRO A 89 19.79 -3.49 0.95
CA PRO A 89 20.39 -2.41 1.74
C PRO A 89 19.39 -1.28 2.01
N TRP A 90 19.74 -0.40 2.96
CA TRP A 90 18.94 0.75 3.40
C TRP A 90 18.41 1.58 2.23
N ASP A 91 19.29 1.96 1.31
CA ASP A 91 18.94 2.86 0.21
C ASP A 91 17.86 2.27 -0.71
N GLN A 92 17.82 0.94 -0.88
CA GLN A 92 16.78 0.29 -1.67
C GLN A 92 15.44 0.23 -0.90
N TYR A 93 15.48 0.00 0.41
CA TYR A 93 14.27 0.10 1.24
C TYR A 93 13.72 1.52 1.32
N LYS A 94 14.59 2.52 1.25
CA LYS A 94 14.20 3.93 1.16
C LYS A 94 13.45 4.24 -0.12
N VAL A 95 14.00 3.89 -1.28
CA VAL A 95 13.43 4.28 -2.59
C VAL A 95 12.39 3.30 -3.14
N GLY A 96 12.39 2.04 -2.70
CA GLY A 96 11.52 0.98 -3.21
C GLY A 96 12.22 0.04 -4.20
N PHE A 97 11.66 -1.15 -4.37
CA PHE A 97 12.16 -2.18 -5.29
C PHE A 97 11.07 -3.20 -5.65
N GLY A 98 11.29 -3.98 -6.71
CA GLY A 98 10.36 -4.98 -7.21
C GLY A 98 9.39 -4.41 -8.25
N ASN A 99 8.26 -5.08 -8.46
CA ASN A 99 7.25 -4.68 -9.44
C ASN A 99 5.85 -4.70 -8.80
N ALA A 100 5.10 -3.60 -8.92
CA ALA A 100 3.75 -3.49 -8.36
C ALA A 100 2.77 -4.57 -8.87
N ALA A 101 3.03 -5.18 -10.03
CA ALA A 101 2.25 -6.30 -10.56
C ALA A 101 2.57 -7.66 -9.89
N GLY A 102 3.66 -7.75 -9.11
CA GLY A 102 4.14 -8.96 -8.44
C GLY A 102 4.61 -8.67 -7.01
N GLU A 103 5.79 -9.18 -6.64
CA GLU A 103 6.43 -8.86 -5.35
C GLU A 103 7.14 -7.50 -5.39
N TYR A 104 6.91 -6.68 -4.38
CA TYR A 104 7.56 -5.37 -4.28
C TYR A 104 7.49 -4.75 -2.89
N TRP A 105 8.30 -3.71 -2.73
CA TRP A 105 8.31 -2.75 -1.63
C TRP A 105 8.22 -1.35 -2.21
N LEU A 106 7.24 -0.56 -1.78
CA LEU A 106 6.97 0.79 -2.30
C LEU A 106 8.09 1.81 -2.00
N GLY A 107 8.82 1.61 -0.91
CA GLY A 107 9.81 2.57 -0.43
C GLY A 107 9.35 3.33 0.82
N LEU A 108 10.25 3.45 1.80
CA LEU A 108 10.00 4.16 3.05
C LEU A 108 9.74 5.65 2.82
N GLU A 109 10.37 6.27 1.81
CA GLU A 109 10.17 7.70 1.55
C GLU A 109 8.74 7.99 1.08
N SER A 110 8.21 7.17 0.16
CA SER A 110 6.82 7.24 -0.28
C SER A 110 5.84 7.02 0.87
N LEU A 111 6.11 6.02 1.74
CA LEU A 111 5.28 5.73 2.91
C LEU A 111 5.28 6.86 3.94
N PHE A 112 6.42 7.51 4.16
CA PHE A 112 6.52 8.66 5.05
C PHE A 112 5.68 9.82 4.52
N HIS A 113 5.82 10.16 3.24
CA HIS A 113 5.04 11.26 2.64
C HIS A 113 3.54 10.98 2.59
N LEU A 114 3.12 9.73 2.37
CA LEU A 114 1.71 9.34 2.52
C LEU A 114 1.26 9.59 3.96
N SER A 115 1.96 9.02 4.94
CA SER A 115 1.65 9.14 6.38
C SER A 115 1.61 10.59 6.89
N GLN A 116 2.38 11.49 6.27
CA GLN A 116 2.41 12.91 6.60
C GLN A 116 1.16 13.66 6.09
N ARG A 117 0.58 13.22 4.96
CA ARG A 117 -0.50 13.94 4.26
C ARG A 117 -1.90 13.53 4.71
N LYS A 118 -2.11 12.26 5.05
CA LYS A 118 -3.39 11.73 5.55
C LYS A 118 -3.13 10.75 6.69
N LYS A 119 -4.13 10.55 7.55
CA LYS A 119 -4.13 9.43 8.50
C LYS A 119 -4.53 8.17 7.74
N TYR A 120 -3.75 7.10 7.88
CA TYR A 120 -4.02 5.83 7.21
C TYR A 120 -4.34 4.74 8.23
N GLU A 121 -5.23 3.84 7.85
CA GLU A 121 -5.31 2.52 8.45
C GLU A 121 -4.44 1.53 7.68
N LEU A 122 -4.01 0.47 8.37
CA LEU A 122 -3.19 -0.61 7.82
C LEU A 122 -3.98 -1.92 7.85
N LEU A 123 -3.96 -2.63 6.72
CA LEU A 123 -4.41 -4.01 6.60
C LEU A 123 -3.23 -4.88 6.16
N ILE A 124 -3.05 -6.00 6.85
CA ILE A 124 -2.07 -7.04 6.53
C ILE A 124 -2.83 -8.32 6.24
N ASP A 125 -2.95 -8.66 4.95
CA ASP A 125 -3.60 -9.90 4.50
C ASP A 125 -2.57 -10.99 4.29
N MET A 126 -2.90 -12.21 4.74
CA MET A 126 -2.00 -13.35 4.73
C MET A 126 -2.69 -14.61 4.22
N GLU A 127 -1.92 -15.47 3.54
CA GLU A 127 -2.35 -16.78 3.04
C GLU A 127 -1.25 -17.83 3.32
N ASP A 128 -1.65 -19.00 3.80
CA ASP A 128 -0.76 -20.15 3.99
C ASP A 128 -0.79 -21.09 2.76
N PHE A 129 0.08 -22.10 2.73
CA PHE A 129 0.13 -23.06 1.61
C PHE A 129 -1.05 -24.03 1.58
N GLU A 130 -1.81 -24.12 2.67
CA GLU A 130 -3.06 -24.91 2.75
C GLU A 130 -4.28 -24.11 2.25
N GLY A 131 -4.10 -22.83 1.90
CA GLY A 131 -5.14 -21.93 1.40
C GLY A 131 -5.94 -21.22 2.50
N SER A 132 -5.56 -21.38 3.76
CA SER A 132 -6.16 -20.63 4.87
C SER A 132 -5.75 -19.16 4.77
N LYS A 133 -6.69 -18.27 5.09
CA LYS A 133 -6.47 -16.82 5.06
C LYS A 133 -6.74 -16.21 6.41
N ALA A 134 -5.93 -15.23 6.78
CA ALA A 134 -6.10 -14.44 7.99
C ALA A 134 -5.62 -13.02 7.74
N TYR A 135 -6.05 -12.08 8.57
CA TYR A 135 -5.54 -10.71 8.51
C TYR A 135 -5.31 -10.10 9.89
N ALA A 136 -4.50 -9.05 9.91
CA ALA A 136 -4.33 -8.14 11.03
C ALA A 136 -4.59 -6.71 10.52
N ARG A 137 -5.42 -5.94 11.24
CA ARG A 137 -5.78 -4.57 10.86
C ARG A 137 -5.49 -3.61 12.00
N TYR A 138 -5.03 -2.40 11.68
CA TYR A 138 -4.73 -1.34 12.64
C TYR A 138 -5.41 -0.06 12.17
N SER A 139 -6.22 0.56 13.02
CA SER A 139 -6.96 1.77 12.66
C SER A 139 -6.07 3.00 12.44
N SER A 140 -4.81 2.95 12.91
CA SER A 140 -3.82 3.99 12.66
C SER A 140 -2.46 3.37 12.33
N PHE A 141 -1.87 3.84 11.23
CA PHE A 141 -0.52 3.56 10.79
C PHE A 141 0.15 4.84 10.33
N SER A 142 1.40 5.04 10.75
CA SER A 142 2.27 6.07 10.21
C SER A 142 3.73 5.70 10.43
N ILE A 143 4.61 6.33 9.65
CA ILE A 143 6.05 6.26 9.88
C ILE A 143 6.66 7.66 9.97
N GLY A 144 7.73 7.80 10.75
CA GLY A 144 8.49 9.04 10.89
C GLY A 144 9.41 9.35 9.70
N PRO A 145 10.11 10.50 9.72
CA PRO A 145 11.09 10.85 8.70
C PRO A 145 12.34 9.96 8.78
N GLU A 146 13.19 10.01 7.76
CA GLU A 146 14.48 9.29 7.75
C GLU A 146 15.39 9.67 8.92
N SER A 147 15.36 10.94 9.35
CA SER A 147 16.13 11.43 10.51
C SER A 147 15.74 10.77 11.83
N ASP A 148 14.53 10.18 11.90
CA ASP A 148 14.08 9.35 13.02
C ASP A 148 14.07 7.84 12.65
N GLY A 149 14.80 7.45 11.60
CA GLY A 149 14.92 6.05 11.16
C GLY A 149 13.60 5.45 10.66
N TYR A 150 12.71 6.26 10.09
CA TYR A 150 11.38 5.85 9.64
C TYR A 150 10.56 5.14 10.73
N ARG A 151 10.62 5.66 11.96
CA ARG A 151 9.98 5.06 13.14
C ARG A 151 8.51 4.73 12.91
N LEU A 152 8.11 3.49 13.19
CA LEU A 152 6.73 3.01 13.05
C LEU A 152 5.85 3.49 14.20
N GLN A 153 4.59 3.83 13.90
CA GLN A 153 3.54 4.04 14.88
C GLN A 153 2.29 3.27 14.46
N LEU A 154 1.79 2.44 15.38
CA LEU A 154 0.60 1.61 15.22
C LEU A 154 -0.33 1.74 16.42
N THR A 155 -1.64 1.87 16.18
CA THR A 155 -2.67 1.76 17.22
C THR A 155 -3.96 1.14 16.66
N GLY A 156 -4.85 0.73 17.57
CA GLY A 156 -6.19 0.24 17.24
C GLY A 156 -6.18 -1.09 16.48
N PHE A 157 -5.52 -2.10 17.04
CA PHE A 157 -5.51 -3.45 16.51
C PHE A 157 -6.92 -4.06 16.45
N ILE A 158 -7.23 -4.69 15.32
CA ILE A 158 -8.44 -5.44 15.04
C ILE A 158 -8.00 -6.82 14.56
N ASN A 159 -8.38 -7.85 15.31
CA ASN A 159 -7.98 -9.23 15.02
C ASN A 159 -8.84 -9.84 13.90
N GLY A 160 -8.21 -10.14 12.77
CA GLY A 160 -8.81 -10.87 11.65
C GLY A 160 -8.43 -12.35 11.59
N GLY A 161 -8.11 -12.95 12.73
CA GLY A 161 -7.71 -14.36 12.86
C GLY A 161 -6.20 -14.61 12.84
N ALA A 162 -5.39 -13.60 12.51
CA ALA A 162 -3.93 -13.76 12.50
C ALA A 162 -3.27 -13.53 13.87
N GLY A 163 -4.00 -12.91 14.82
CA GLY A 163 -3.40 -12.39 16.04
C GLY A 163 -2.45 -11.22 15.80
N ASP A 164 -1.93 -10.64 16.88
CA ASP A 164 -1.08 -9.45 16.81
C ASP A 164 0.40 -9.80 16.97
N SER A 165 1.12 -9.90 15.86
CA SER A 165 2.58 -10.13 15.88
C SER A 165 3.41 -8.85 15.77
N ILE A 166 2.81 -7.66 15.70
CA ILE A 166 3.55 -6.40 15.46
C ILE A 166 3.22 -5.24 16.41
N ILE A 167 2.36 -5.43 17.42
CA ILE A 167 2.10 -4.35 18.38
C ILE A 167 3.36 -3.88 19.12
N HIS A 168 4.24 -4.81 19.47
CA HIS A 168 5.48 -4.55 20.21
C HIS A 168 6.53 -3.79 19.39
N ILE A 169 6.38 -3.72 18.07
CA ILE A 169 7.27 -2.95 17.19
C ILE A 169 6.78 -1.53 16.93
N SER A 170 5.62 -1.15 17.48
CA SER A 170 5.20 0.26 17.52
C SER A 170 6.25 1.07 18.31
N GLY A 171 6.70 2.18 17.73
CA GLY A 171 7.79 3.00 18.25
C GLY A 171 9.19 2.56 17.83
N GLN A 172 9.37 1.45 17.10
CA GLN A 172 10.69 0.99 16.65
C GLN A 172 11.11 1.64 15.33
N LYS A 173 12.42 1.71 15.09
CA LYS A 173 13.02 2.21 13.85
C LYS A 173 13.18 1.07 12.85
N PHE A 174 13.26 1.41 11.57
CA PHE A 174 13.50 0.43 10.52
C PHE A 174 14.96 -0.01 10.52
N SER A 175 15.23 -1.30 10.31
CA SER A 175 16.58 -1.86 10.25
C SER A 175 16.79 -2.67 8.98
N THR A 176 17.98 -2.53 8.38
CA THR A 176 18.49 -3.33 7.26
C THR A 176 19.84 -3.94 7.64
N PHE A 177 20.35 -4.87 6.82
CA PHE A 177 21.63 -5.52 7.13
C PHE A 177 22.82 -4.55 7.19
N ASP A 178 22.73 -3.39 6.54
CA ASP A 178 23.74 -2.33 6.47
C ASP A 178 23.41 -1.10 7.34
N LYS A 179 22.24 -1.08 7.98
CA LYS A 179 21.84 -0.02 8.91
C LYS A 179 21.05 -0.60 10.08
N ASP A 180 21.76 -0.83 11.17
CA ASP A 180 21.21 -1.34 12.41
C ASP A 180 20.59 -0.20 13.24
N ASN A 181 19.27 -0.23 13.42
CA ASN A 181 18.53 0.67 14.31
C ASN A 181 17.64 -0.11 15.29
N ASP A 182 17.86 -1.43 15.44
CA ASP A 182 17.06 -2.23 16.36
C ASP A 182 17.59 -2.10 17.80
N THR A 183 16.97 -2.79 18.75
CA THR A 183 17.30 -2.67 20.17
C THR A 183 18.17 -3.82 20.69
N TRP A 184 18.54 -4.75 19.82
CA TRP A 184 19.42 -5.85 20.17
C TRP A 184 20.89 -5.44 20.00
N GLU A 185 21.80 -6.16 20.66
CA GLU A 185 23.25 -5.90 20.58
C GLU A 185 23.88 -6.31 19.25
N LYS A 186 23.15 -7.11 18.45
CA LYS A 186 23.52 -7.55 17.12
C LYS A 186 22.42 -7.11 16.15
N ASN A 187 22.74 -7.12 14.87
CA ASN A 187 21.80 -6.74 13.84
C ASN A 187 20.75 -7.85 13.59
N CYS A 188 19.49 -7.59 13.93
CA CYS A 188 18.37 -8.49 13.67
C CYS A 188 18.16 -8.73 12.16
N ALA A 189 18.28 -7.69 11.35
CA ALA A 189 18.11 -7.77 9.89
C ALA A 189 19.14 -8.72 9.24
N GLN A 190 20.38 -8.71 9.74
CA GLN A 190 21.43 -9.64 9.30
C GLN A 190 21.18 -11.07 9.82
N SER A 191 20.78 -11.21 11.08
CA SER A 191 20.62 -12.52 11.74
C SER A 191 19.39 -13.29 11.23
N PHE A 192 18.33 -12.57 10.87
CA PHE A 192 17.04 -13.14 10.47
C PHE A 192 16.69 -12.90 8.98
N ILE A 193 17.67 -12.46 8.18
CA ILE A 193 17.60 -12.31 6.72
C ILE A 193 16.35 -11.56 6.27
N GLY A 194 16.24 -10.30 6.67
CA GLY A 194 15.11 -9.45 6.31
C GLY A 194 15.40 -7.98 6.57
N ALA A 195 14.35 -7.18 6.52
CA ALA A 195 14.39 -5.79 6.99
C ALA A 195 13.00 -5.39 7.46
N PHE A 196 12.92 -4.85 8.66
CA PHE A 196 11.65 -4.45 9.25
C PHE A 196 11.88 -3.49 10.41
N TRP A 197 10.81 -3.04 11.04
CA TRP A 197 10.90 -2.31 12.31
C TRP A 197 11.20 -3.29 13.45
N TYR A 198 12.42 -3.83 13.49
CA TYR A 198 12.81 -4.81 14.49
C TYR A 198 12.99 -4.18 15.88
N SER A 199 12.75 -4.98 16.92
CA SER A 199 13.01 -4.66 18.32
C SER A 199 14.15 -5.54 18.86
N ASN A 200 13.85 -6.62 19.57
CA ASN A 200 14.81 -7.63 20.03
C ASN A 200 14.20 -9.05 19.94
N CYS A 201 14.11 -9.66 18.76
CA CYS A 201 14.19 -9.06 17.43
C CYS A 201 12.80 -8.87 16.84
N HIS A 202 12.07 -9.97 16.60
CA HIS A 202 10.77 -9.90 15.97
C HIS A 202 9.81 -11.00 16.42
N SER A 203 8.52 -10.72 16.26
CA SER A 203 7.46 -11.74 16.21
C SER A 203 6.81 -11.82 14.82
N ALA A 204 7.20 -10.97 13.87
CA ALA A 204 6.85 -11.08 12.45
C ALA A 204 8.05 -10.70 11.58
N ASN A 205 8.22 -11.39 10.47
CA ASN A 205 9.28 -11.12 9.50
C ASN A 205 8.70 -11.11 8.08
N PRO A 206 7.79 -10.16 7.74
CA PRO A 206 7.09 -10.17 6.44
C PRO A 206 8.04 -9.97 5.24
N ASN A 207 9.22 -9.42 5.51
CA ASN A 207 10.28 -9.17 4.54
C ASN A 207 11.42 -10.21 4.61
N GLY A 208 11.19 -11.32 5.32
CA GLY A 208 12.14 -12.42 5.42
C GLY A 208 12.36 -13.16 4.10
N LEU A 209 13.21 -14.18 4.18
CA LEU A 209 13.48 -15.11 3.09
C LEU A 209 12.19 -15.87 2.71
N TYR A 210 11.84 -15.87 1.43
CA TYR A 210 10.67 -16.63 0.97
C TYR A 210 10.96 -18.13 1.01
N ARG A 211 10.15 -18.88 1.76
CA ARG A 211 10.24 -20.34 1.88
C ARG A 211 8.85 -20.97 1.68
N TRP A 212 8.83 -22.26 1.36
CA TRP A 212 7.64 -22.98 0.94
C TRP A 212 6.95 -23.68 2.13
N GLY A 213 6.44 -22.89 3.09
CA GLY A 213 5.68 -23.40 4.23
C GLY A 213 6.56 -23.77 5.42
N SER A 214 6.27 -24.92 6.03
CA SER A 214 6.96 -25.42 7.23
C SER A 214 8.39 -25.82 6.90
N ASP A 215 9.36 -25.18 7.56
CA ASP A 215 10.77 -25.50 7.42
C ASP A 215 11.55 -25.05 8.67
N GLY A 216 11.85 -25.99 9.55
CA GLY A 216 12.61 -25.77 10.79
C GLY A 216 14.13 -25.81 10.64
N SER A 217 14.67 -25.89 9.41
CA SER A 217 16.13 -25.96 9.20
C SER A 217 16.86 -24.67 9.55
N LEU A 218 16.20 -23.52 9.38
CA LEU A 218 16.67 -22.19 9.76
C LEU A 218 15.66 -21.53 10.66
N TYR A 219 16.13 -21.03 11.80
CA TYR A 219 15.29 -20.42 12.82
C TYR A 219 14.87 -19.00 12.41
N ALA A 220 13.55 -18.78 12.29
CA ALA A 220 12.92 -17.47 12.23
C ALA A 220 13.34 -16.55 11.06
N VAL A 221 13.81 -17.10 9.94
CA VAL A 221 14.29 -16.32 8.77
C VAL A 221 13.23 -16.13 7.68
N GLY A 222 12.09 -16.82 7.78
CA GLY A 222 11.06 -16.91 6.76
C GLY A 222 10.14 -15.70 6.69
N VAL A 223 9.18 -15.74 5.76
CA VAL A 223 8.05 -14.79 5.73
C VAL A 223 7.08 -15.16 6.86
N GLU A 224 7.28 -14.62 8.05
CA GLU A 224 6.67 -15.16 9.27
C GLU A 224 5.66 -14.23 9.95
N TRP A 225 4.65 -14.85 10.57
CA TRP A 225 3.70 -14.22 11.49
C TRP A 225 3.45 -15.14 12.69
N THR A 226 4.15 -14.89 13.81
CA THR A 226 4.28 -15.85 14.92
C THR A 226 2.93 -16.20 15.54
N SER A 227 2.04 -15.21 15.73
CA SER A 227 0.72 -15.42 16.34
C SER A 227 -0.24 -16.26 15.51
N TRP A 228 0.07 -16.51 14.23
CA TRP A 228 -0.77 -17.33 13.35
C TRP A 228 -0.16 -18.69 13.03
N LYS A 229 1.07 -18.73 12.49
CA LYS A 229 1.71 -19.98 12.03
C LYS A 229 3.01 -20.33 12.77
N GLY A 230 3.42 -19.53 13.75
CA GLY A 230 4.68 -19.70 14.46
C GLY A 230 5.90 -19.17 13.69
N ARG A 231 7.10 -19.57 14.15
CA ARG A 231 8.40 -19.13 13.59
C ARG A 231 9.00 -20.11 12.58
N ASP A 232 8.48 -21.32 12.51
CA ASP A 232 9.03 -22.36 11.62
C ASP A 232 8.18 -22.53 10.35
N TYR A 233 7.29 -21.55 10.05
CA TYR A 233 6.41 -21.58 8.89
C TYR A 233 6.50 -20.25 8.12
N SER A 234 6.92 -20.34 6.85
CA SER A 234 6.89 -19.20 5.93
C SER A 234 5.56 -19.16 5.18
N LEU A 235 4.91 -18.01 5.21
CA LEU A 235 3.64 -17.75 4.54
C LEU A 235 3.80 -17.81 3.02
N LYS A 236 2.73 -18.27 2.34
CA LYS A 236 2.64 -18.30 0.88
C LYS A 236 2.48 -16.90 0.32
N ALA A 237 1.59 -16.11 0.93
CA ALA A 237 1.40 -14.72 0.55
C ALA A 237 1.23 -13.84 1.79
N ILE A 238 1.76 -12.64 1.70
CA ILE A 238 1.49 -11.55 2.64
C ILE A 238 1.44 -10.25 1.85
N SER A 239 0.49 -9.38 2.17
CA SER A 239 0.42 -8.04 1.61
C SER A 239 0.12 -7.03 2.69
N MET A 240 0.91 -5.96 2.75
CA MET A 240 0.66 -4.82 3.62
C MET A 240 0.13 -3.68 2.77
N LYS A 241 -1.01 -3.12 3.18
CA LYS A 241 -1.72 -2.10 2.41
C LYS A 241 -2.38 -1.07 3.30
N ILE A 242 -2.44 0.16 2.82
CA ILE A 242 -2.98 1.30 3.55
C ILE A 242 -4.09 1.98 2.77
N ARG A 243 -5.05 2.56 3.49
CA ARG A 243 -6.01 3.52 2.92
C ARG A 243 -6.35 4.60 3.96
N PRO A 244 -6.84 5.78 3.55
CA PRO A 244 -7.21 6.83 4.49
C PRO A 244 -8.19 6.31 5.54
N ALA A 245 -7.86 6.52 6.82
CA ALA A 245 -8.74 6.14 7.92
C ALA A 245 -10.00 7.04 7.89
N THR A 246 -11.17 6.44 8.10
CA THR A 246 -12.39 7.21 8.31
C THR A 246 -12.25 8.00 9.60
N GLN A 247 -12.46 9.32 9.55
CA GLN A 247 -12.55 10.12 10.77
C GLN A 247 -13.82 9.70 11.50
N THR A 248 -13.70 9.01 12.63
CA THR A 248 -14.79 9.01 13.62
C THR A 248 -14.93 10.45 14.11
N GLN A 249 -16.04 11.10 13.73
CA GLN A 249 -16.49 12.36 14.32
C GLN A 249 -16.70 12.20 15.83
#